data_AF-A0A2V9C978-F1
#
_entry.id   AF-A0A2V9C978-F1
#
_cell.length_a   1.000
_cell.length_b   1.000
_cell.length_c   1.000
_cell.angle_alpha   90.00
_cell.angle_beta   90.00
_cell.angle_gamma   90.00
#
_symmetry.space_group_name_H-M   'P 1'
#
loop_
_entity.id
_entity.type
_entity.pdbx_description
1 polymer ?
#
loop_
_entity_poly.entity_id
_entity_poly.type
_entity_poly.pdbx_seq_one_letter_code
_entity_poly.pdbx_strand_id
1 'polypeptide(L)' 'MSRRAPRIKLTSEERTTLESVVHSPSAAQRDVLRARIVLLAAQGQRNEQIQQRLEVSKPVVIKWR' A
#
# COMPACT_ATOMS: atom_id res chain seq x y z
N MET A 1 -4.57 -0.59 21.26
CA MET A 1 -3.62 0.52 21.05
C MET A 1 -3.48 0.81 19.55
N SER A 2 -4.17 1.83 19.02
CA SER A 2 -4.07 2.21 17.60
C SER A 2 -2.71 2.86 17.32
N ARG A 3 -1.76 2.05 16.84
CA ARG A 3 -0.50 2.56 16.28
C ARG A 3 -0.83 3.29 14.98
N ARG A 4 -1.11 4.60 15.07
CA ARG A 4 -1.16 5.50 13.91
C ARG A 4 0.24 5.52 13.34
N ALA A 5 0.43 4.75 12.30
CA ALA A 5 1.73 4.61 11.71
C ALA A 5 2.00 5.88 10.85
N PRO A 6 3.25 6.34 10.75
CA PRO A 6 3.61 7.64 10.15
C PRO A 6 3.18 7.72 8.68
N ARG A 7 2.54 8.82 8.26
CA ARG A 7 2.11 9.00 6.86
C ARG A 7 3.31 8.86 5.93
N ILE A 8 3.23 7.93 4.98
CA ILE A 8 4.22 7.83 3.91
C ILE A 8 4.00 9.06 3.02
N LYS A 9 4.99 9.95 2.97
CA LYS A 9 4.96 11.07 2.02
C LYS A 9 5.49 10.54 0.69
N LEU A 10 4.58 10.17 -0.20
CA LEU A 10 4.92 9.92 -1.59
C LEU A 10 4.88 11.24 -2.34
N THR A 11 5.89 11.48 -3.16
CA THR A 11 5.85 12.49 -4.22
C THR A 11 4.84 12.07 -5.30
N SER A 12 4.42 13.04 -6.12
CA SER A 12 3.50 12.78 -7.23
C SER A 12 4.06 11.73 -8.20
N GLU A 13 5.38 11.76 -8.47
CA GLU A 13 6.07 10.83 -9.37
C GLU A 13 6.12 9.40 -8.80
N GLU A 14 6.42 9.25 -7.51
CA GLU A 14 6.40 7.94 -6.84
C GLU A 14 4.99 7.36 -6.83
N ARG A 15 3.98 8.21 -6.58
CA ARG A 15 2.58 7.81 -6.62
C ARG A 15 2.19 7.31 -8.02
N THR A 16 2.51 8.07 -9.06
CA THR A 16 2.22 7.69 -10.45
C THR A 16 2.90 6.38 -10.81
N THR A 17 4.16 6.18 -10.40
CA THR A 17 4.89 4.92 -10.64
C THR A 17 4.19 3.73 -9.98
N LEU A 18 3.78 3.87 -8.71
CA LEU A 18 3.04 2.83 -8.01
C LEU A 18 1.66 2.57 -8.65
N GLU A 19 0.97 3.60 -9.11
CA GLU A 19 -0.29 3.47 -9.85
C GLU A 19 -0.09 2.75 -11.19
N SER A 20 1.01 3.03 -11.91
CA SER A 20 1.40 2.30 -13.12
C SER A 20 1.69 0.83 -12.84
N VAL A 21 2.36 0.50 -11.72
CA VAL A 21 2.58 -0.89 -11.31
C VAL A 21 1.25 -1.59 -11.04
N VAL A 22 0.28 -0.91 -10.39
CA VAL A 22 -1.05 -1.47 -10.12
C VAL A 22 -1.86 -1.69 -11.39
N HIS A 23 -1.70 -0.85 -12.41
CA HIS A 23 -2.37 -0.98 -13.71
C HIS A 23 -1.64 -1.89 -14.70
N SER A 24 -0.39 -2.27 -14.42
CA SER A 24 0.40 -3.06 -15.35
C SER A 24 -0.08 -4.51 -15.38
N PRO A 25 -0.50 -5.03 -16.55
CA PRO A 25 -0.96 -6.42 -16.69
C PRO A 25 0.17 -7.44 -16.61
N SER A 26 1.43 -7.01 -16.76
CA SER A 26 2.62 -7.87 -16.66
C SER A 26 3.27 -7.84 -15.26
N ALA A 27 2.80 -6.96 -14.37
CA ALA A 27 3.34 -6.88 -13.03
C ALA A 27 2.97 -8.12 -12.21
N ALA A 28 3.91 -8.64 -11.44
CA ALA A 28 3.63 -9.73 -10.53
C ALA A 28 2.54 -9.29 -9.54
N GLN A 29 1.59 -10.18 -9.25
CA GLN A 29 0.48 -9.90 -8.32
C GLN A 29 1.00 -9.43 -6.94
N ARG A 30 2.19 -9.89 -6.53
CA ARG A 30 2.88 -9.44 -5.31
C ARG A 30 3.27 -7.97 -5.39
N ASP A 31 3.77 -7.48 -6.51
CA ASP A 31 4.17 -6.08 -6.67
C ASP A 31 2.97 -5.15 -6.78
N VAL A 32 1.90 -5.59 -7.46
CA VAL A 32 0.60 -4.91 -7.46
C VAL A 32 0.04 -4.78 -6.03
N LEU A 33 0.10 -5.86 -5.25
CA LEU A 33 -0.36 -5.86 -3.86
C LEU A 33 0.45 -4.88 -3.00
N ARG A 34 1.78 -4.89 -3.14
CA ARG A 34 2.70 -3.98 -2.44
C ARG A 34 2.40 -2.52 -2.79
N ALA A 35 2.28 -2.22 -4.08
CA ALA A 35 1.99 -0.87 -4.54
C ALA A 35 0.64 -0.36 -3.99
N ARG A 36 -0.39 -1.21 -3.97
CA ARG A 36 -1.67 -0.89 -3.33
C ARG A 36 -1.54 -0.61 -1.83
N ILE A 37 -0.75 -1.40 -1.09
CA ILE A 37 -0.51 -1.19 0.35
C ILE A 37 0.14 0.17 0.57
N VAL A 38 1.19 0.49 -0.17
CA VAL A 38 1.95 1.75 -0.04
C VAL A 38 1.07 2.95 -0.41
N LEU A 39 0.29 2.87 -1.48
CA LEU A 39 -0.65 3.92 -1.88
C LEU A 39 -1.71 4.20 -0.82
N LEU A 40 -2.29 3.16 -0.21
CA LEU A 40 -3.28 3.33 0.87
C LEU A 40 -2.62 3.85 2.15
N ALA A 41 -1.41 3.39 2.48
CA ALA A 41 -0.65 3.87 3.63
C ALA A 41 -0.24 5.35 3.49
N ALA A 42 0.07 5.80 2.27
CA ALA A 42 0.35 7.20 1.96
C ALA A 42 -0.88 8.10 2.10
N GLN A 43 -2.07 7.58 1.80
CA GLN A 43 -3.35 8.28 2.09
C GLN A 43 -3.65 8.39 3.60
N GLY A 44 -2.83 7.77 4.47
CA GLY A 44 -3.03 7.79 5.92
C GLY A 44 -4.05 6.77 6.40
N GLN A 45 -4.38 5.75 5.60
CA GLN A 45 -5.22 4.63 6.03
C GLN A 45 -4.55 3.85 7.16
N ARG A 46 -5.37 3.34 8.08
CA ARG A 46 -4.88 2.44 9.14
C ARG A 46 -4.59 1.06 8.56
N ASN A 47 -3.62 0.36 9.14
CA ASN A 47 -3.27 -1.00 8.72
C ASN A 47 -4.52 -1.89 8.68
N GLU A 48 -5.42 -1.79 9.65
CA GLU A 48 -6.68 -2.56 9.70
C GLU A 48 -7.61 -2.28 8.51
N GLN A 49 -7.68 -1.02 8.06
CA GLN A 49 -8.47 -0.66 6.87
C GLN A 49 -7.82 -1.19 5.59
N ILE A 50 -6.49 -1.16 5.52
CA ILE A 50 -5.73 -1.72 4.39
C ILE A 50 -5.92 -3.24 4.33
N GLN A 51 -5.85 -3.91 5.49
CA GLN A 51 -6.08 -5.35 5.61
C GLN A 51 -7.47 -5.75 5.11
N GLN A 52 -8.52 -5.06 5.55
CA GLN A 52 -9.88 -5.36 5.11
C GLN A 52 -10.10 -5.05 3.62
N ARG A 53 -9.47 -3.99 3.11
CA ARG A 53 -9.65 -3.57 1.71
C ARG A 53 -8.90 -4.44 0.71
N LEU A 54 -7.74 -4.96 1.10
CA LEU A 54 -6.89 -5.80 0.24
C LEU A 54 -6.98 -7.29 0.60
N GLU A 55 -7.75 -7.65 1.63
CA GLU A 55 -7.89 -9.01 2.15
C GLU A 55 -6.53 -9.66 2.48
N VAL A 56 -5.60 -8.84 2.98
CA VAL A 56 -4.23 -9.25 3.31
C VAL A 56 -4.02 -9.38 4.81
N SER A 57 -3.10 -10.27 5.17
CA SER A 57 -2.67 -10.44 6.55
C SER A 57 -1.96 -9.19 7.10
N LYS A 58 -2.20 -8.86 8.37
CA LYS A 58 -1.54 -7.77 9.11
C LYS A 58 0.00 -7.74 8.94
N PRO A 59 0.72 -8.86 9.05
CA PRO A 59 2.18 -8.87 8.84
C PRO A 59 2.59 -8.44 7.43
N VAL A 60 1.78 -8.70 6.40
CA VAL A 60 2.05 -8.24 5.03
C VAL A 60 2.00 -6.72 4.99
N VAL A 61 0.95 -6.11 5.56
CA VAL A 61 0.82 -4.64 5.61
C VAL A 61 1.94 -3.99 6.40
N ILE A 62 2.34 -4.58 7.54
CA ILE A 62 3.44 -4.07 8.36
C ILE A 62 4.78 -4.15 7.62
N LYS A 63 4.99 -5.19 6.82
CA LYS A 63 6.25 -5.42 6.09
C LYS A 63 6.50 -4.42 4.95
N TRP A 64 5.45 -3.93 4.30
CA TRP A 64 5.55 -3.06 3.12
C TRP A 64 5.35 -1.58 3.42
N ARG A 65 5.31 -1.25 4.70
CA ARG A 65 5.13 0.10 5.19
C ARG A 65 6.45 0.71 5.59
#